data_AF-A0A960Y3B3-F1
#
_entry.id   AF-A0A960Y3B3-F1
#
_cell.length_a   1.000
_cell.length_b   1.000
_cell.length_c   1.000
_cell.angle_alpha   90.00
_cell.angle_beta   90.00
_cell.angle_gamma   90.00
#
_symmetry.space_group_name_H-M   'P 1'
#
loop_
_entity.id
_entity.type
_entity.pdbx_description
1 polymer ?
#
loop_
_entity_poly.entity_id
_entity_poly.type
_entity_poly.pdbx_seq_one_letter_code
_entity_poly.pdbx_strand_id
1 'polypeptide(L)'
;MLYLKIIVLFGLTRLLLVQKKPFLVAGFYAGMSWIFFVFLGESFDLLGSILVLGISFLFSSIYFWLLWRLEENLIPYWTVPILGLLIGLV
;
A
#
# COMPACT_ATOMS: atom_id res chain seq x y z
N MET A 1 2.94 -13.24 -7.20
CA MET A 1 2.37 -11.98 -6.65
C MET A 1 3.40 -11.05 -6.02
N LEU A 2 4.41 -11.56 -5.29
CA LEU A 2 5.41 -10.71 -4.62
C LEU A 2 6.13 -9.72 -5.56
N TYR A 3 6.59 -10.19 -6.73
CA TYR A 3 7.26 -9.33 -7.71
C TYR A 3 6.36 -8.20 -8.25
N LEU A 4 5.08 -8.48 -8.48
CA LEU A 4 4.09 -7.49 -8.92
C LEU A 4 3.83 -6.44 -7.83
N LYS A 5 3.71 -6.87 -6.56
CA LYS A 5 3.61 -5.97 -5.40
C LYS A 5 4.81 -5.04 -5.31
N ILE A 6 6.03 -5.55 -5.49
CA ILE A 6 7.26 -4.74 -5.42
C ILE A 6 7.25 -3.65 -6.50
N ILE A 7 6.89 -3.99 -7.75
CA ILE A 7 6.82 -3.02 -8.85
C ILE A 7 5.77 -1.94 -8.55
N VAL A 8 4.58 -2.33 -8.09
CA VAL A 8 3.49 -1.41 -7.72
C VAL A 8 3.92 -0.50 -6.58
N LEU A 9 4.54 -1.06 -5.53
CA LEU A 9 5.09 -0.30 -4.40
C LEU A 9 6.11 0.73 -4.87
N PHE A 10 7.06 0.34 -5.71
CA PHE A 10 8.10 1.24 -6.21
C PHE A 10 7.48 2.39 -7.02
N GLY A 11 6.49 2.09 -7.86
CA GLY A 11 5.73 3.09 -8.60
C GLY A 11 4.97 4.06 -7.69
N LEU A 12 4.28 3.54 -6.67
CA LEU A 12 3.51 4.33 -5.72
C LEU A 12 4.39 5.17 -4.79
N THR A 13 5.55 4.66 -4.36
CA THR A 13 6.54 5.43 -3.62
C THR A 13 7.09 6.57 -4.46
N ARG A 14 7.34 6.35 -5.75
CA ARG A 14 7.72 7.43 -6.67
C ARG A 14 6.59 8.46 -6.84
N LEU A 15 5.35 7.99 -6.94
CA LEU A 15 4.17 8.86 -6.99
C LEU A 15 4.02 9.69 -5.70
N LEU A 16 4.33 9.10 -4.54
CA LEU A 16 4.32 9.78 -3.24
C LEU A 16 5.30 10.97 -3.21
N LEU A 17 6.52 10.78 -3.71
CA LEU A 17 7.53 11.84 -3.75
C LEU A 17 7.10 13.01 -4.65
N VAL A 18 6.38 12.74 -5.74
CA VAL A 18 5.91 13.77 -6.67
C VAL A 18 4.66 14.48 -6.15
N GLN A 19 3.67 13.73 -5.64
CA GLN A 19 2.37 14.27 -5.25
C GLN A 19 2.34 14.79 -3.80
N LYS A 20 3.22 14.29 -2.93
CA LYS A 20 3.27 14.60 -1.49
C LYS A 20 1.92 14.43 -0.77
N LYS A 21 1.07 13.53 -1.28
CA LYS A 21 -0.29 13.26 -0.78
C LYS A 21 -0.40 11.78 -0.36
N PRO A 22 0.04 11.43 0.87
CA PRO A 22 0.13 10.02 1.30
C PRO A 22 -1.20 9.26 1.25
N PHE A 23 -2.29 9.90 1.64
CA PHE A 23 -3.62 9.25 1.66
C PHE A 23 -4.17 8.95 0.26
N LEU A 24 -3.82 9.75 -0.75
CA LEU A 24 -4.21 9.44 -2.13
C LEU A 24 -3.46 8.21 -2.64
N VAL A 25 -2.15 8.13 -2.38
CA VAL A 25 -1.32 6.99 -2.76
C VAL A 25 -1.79 5.70 -2.07
N ALA A 26 -2.15 5.80 -0.79
CA ALA A 26 -2.77 4.70 -0.04
C ALA A 26 -4.11 4.25 -0.65
N GLY A 27 -4.95 5.21 -1.07
CA GLY A 27 -6.20 4.91 -1.78
C GLY A 27 -5.98 4.13 -3.07
N PHE A 28 -5.01 4.55 -3.89
CA PHE A 28 -4.63 3.83 -5.10
C PHE A 28 -4.13 2.41 -4.79
N TYR A 29 -3.30 2.25 -3.75
CA TYR A 29 -2.83 0.94 -3.34
C TYR A 29 -3.98 0.01 -2.91
N ALA A 30 -4.84 0.49 -2.02
CA ALA A 30 -5.95 -0.28 -1.49
C ALA A 30 -6.97 -0.64 -2.58
N GLY A 31 -7.29 0.30 -3.47
CA GLY A 31 -8.17 0.07 -4.61
C GLY A 31 -7.61 -0.96 -5.59
N MET A 32 -6.32 -0.87 -5.97
CA MET A 32 -5.68 -1.87 -6.81
C MET A 32 -5.68 -3.25 -6.15
N SER A 33 -5.32 -3.31 -4.87
CA SER A 33 -5.26 -4.57 -4.11
C SER A 33 -6.63 -5.22 -4.02
N TRP A 34 -7.70 -4.43 -3.83
CA TRP A 34 -9.07 -4.91 -3.82
C TRP A 34 -9.52 -5.40 -5.19
N ILE A 35 -9.19 -4.69 -6.29
CA ILE A 35 -9.45 -5.17 -7.65
C ILE A 35 -8.80 -6.54 -7.85
N PHE A 36 -7.51 -6.70 -7.51
CA PHE A 36 -6.85 -8.00 -7.63
C PHE A 36 -7.51 -9.06 -6.75
N PHE A 37 -7.91 -8.73 -5.53
CA PHE A 37 -8.61 -9.64 -4.62
C PHE A 37 -9.96 -10.11 -5.20
N VAL A 38 -10.72 -9.20 -5.80
CA VAL A 38 -12.04 -9.49 -6.39
C VAL A 38 -11.92 -10.32 -7.67
N PHE A 39 -10.96 -10.03 -8.54
CA PHE A 39 -10.80 -10.73 -9.82
C PHE A 39 -10.09 -12.09 -9.69
N LEU A 40 -9.28 -12.29 -8.64
CA LEU A 40 -8.51 -13.51 -8.42
C LEU A 40 -9.04 -14.39 -7.28
N GLY A 41 -10.01 -13.91 -6.49
CA GLY A 41 -10.63 -14.65 -5.40
C GLY A 41 -11.72 -15.60 -5.91
N GLU A 42 -11.69 -16.86 -5.45
CA GLU A 42 -12.62 -17.92 -5.90
C GLU A 42 -14.08 -17.74 -5.40
N SER A 43 -14.33 -16.79 -4.49
CA SER A 43 -15.67 -16.51 -3.97
C SER A 43 -15.81 -15.06 -3.52
N PHE A 44 -16.72 -14.33 -4.15
CA PHE A 44 -16.99 -12.92 -3.87
C PHE A 44 -17.96 -12.78 -2.69
N ASP A 45 -17.43 -12.57 -1.49
CA ASP A 45 -18.21 -12.09 -0.35
C ASP A 45 -18.12 -10.57 -0.27
N LEU A 46 -19.25 -9.90 -0.50
CA LEU A 46 -19.34 -8.45 -0.57
C LEU A 46 -18.96 -7.80 0.78
N LEU A 47 -19.41 -8.38 1.89
CA LEU A 47 -19.16 -7.87 3.24
C LEU A 47 -17.69 -8.06 3.64
N GLY A 48 -17.15 -9.26 3.42
CA GLY A 48 -15.72 -9.54 3.61
C GLY A 48 -14.82 -8.64 2.75
N SER A 49 -15.19 -8.41 1.49
CA SER A 49 -14.38 -7.61 0.56
C SER A 49 -14.29 -6.13 0.95
N ILE A 50 -15.37 -5.53 1.48
CA ILE A 50 -15.39 -4.15 1.98
C ILE A 50 -14.52 -4.02 3.23
N LEU A 51 -14.59 -5.00 4.14
CA LEU A 51 -13.73 -5.02 5.33
C LEU A 51 -12.25 -5.12 4.94
N VAL A 52 -11.90 -5.98 4.00
CA VAL A 52 -10.54 -6.10 3.47
C VAL A 52 -10.08 -4.79 2.84
N LEU A 53 -10.93 -4.13 2.05
CA LEU A 53 -10.61 -2.82 1.46
C LEU A 53 -10.36 -1.76 2.54
N GLY A 54 -11.23 -1.66 3.55
CA GLY A 54 -11.12 -0.69 4.63
C GLY A 54 -9.86 -0.91 5.48
N ILE A 55 -9.56 -2.15 5.84
CA ILE A 55 -8.35 -2.53 6.58
C ILE A 55 -7.10 -2.24 5.74
N SER A 56 -7.10 -2.60 4.46
CA SER A 56 -5.99 -2.33 3.55
C SER A 56 -5.75 -0.84 3.37
N PHE A 57 -6.81 -0.03 3.29
CA PHE A 57 -6.71 1.42 3.21
C PHE A 57 -6.13 2.03 4.50
N LEU A 58 -6.57 1.57 5.67
CA LEU A 58 -6.03 2.00 6.96
C LEU A 58 -4.53 1.72 7.07
N PHE A 59 -4.12 0.48 6.81
CA PHE A 59 -2.71 0.10 6.91
C PHE A 59 -1.84 0.79 5.86
N SER A 60 -2.29 0.86 4.61
CA SER A 60 -1.56 1.58 3.55
C SER A 60 -1.49 3.08 3.83
N SER A 61 -2.52 3.68 4.44
CA SER A 61 -2.49 5.09 4.84
C SER A 61 -1.42 5.35 5.88
N ILE A 62 -1.34 4.50 6.91
CA ILE A 62 -0.28 4.59 7.92
C ILE A 62 1.09 4.42 7.27
N TYR A 63 1.25 3.42 6.40
CA TYR A 63 2.50 3.12 5.70
C TYR A 63 2.99 4.31 4.84
N PHE A 64 2.17 4.82 3.93
CA PHE A 64 2.55 5.92 3.05
C PHE A 64 2.68 7.25 3.80
N TRP A 65 1.92 7.46 4.87
CA TRP A 65 2.11 8.62 5.75
C TRP A 65 3.46 8.58 6.45
N LEU A 66 3.87 7.41 6.95
CA LEU A 66 5.16 7.23 7.60
C LEU A 66 6.32 7.46 6.61
N LEU A 67 6.20 6.90 5.40
CA LEU A 67 7.16 7.13 4.30
C LEU A 67 7.30 8.60 3.95
N TRP A 68 6.18 9.33 3.84
CA TRP A 68 6.19 10.75 3.54
C TRP A 68 6.83 11.57 4.67
N ARG A 69 6.49 11.26 5.93
CA ARG A 69 7.04 11.99 7.08
C ARG A 69 8.53 11.75 7.29
N LEU A 70 9.03 10.60 6.86
CA LEU A 70 10.43 10.22 6.98
C LEU A 70 11.24 10.48 5.70
N GLU A 71 10.65 11.12 4.68
CA GLU A 71 11.30 11.42 3.39
C GLU A 71 12.63 12.17 3.56
N GLU A 72 12.72 13.07 4.55
CA GLU A 72 13.93 13.86 4.81
C GLU A 72 15.06 13.04 5.46
N ASN A 73 14.76 11.88 6.04
CA ASN A 73 15.73 11.03 6.71
C ASN A 73 15.95 9.73 5.91
N LEU A 74 17.07 9.65 5.18
CA LEU A 74 17.43 8.51 4.31
C LEU A 74 17.37 7.14 5.02
N ILE A 75 17.88 7.03 6.25
CA ILE A 75 17.96 5.74 6.97
C ILE A 75 16.55 5.22 7.37
N PRO A 76 15.70 6.02 8.04
CA PRO A 76 14.29 5.70 8.28
C PRO A 76 13.50 5.44 6.98
N TYR A 77 13.74 6.23 5.93
CA TYR A 77 12.99 6.13 4.68
C TYR A 77 13.12 4.74 4.02
N TRP A 78 14.30 4.13 4.06
CA TRP A 78 14.52 2.79 3.50
C TRP A 78 14.12 1.66 4.44
N THR A 79 14.02 1.90 5.75
CA THR A 79 13.59 0.86 6.71
C THR A 79 12.08 0.61 6.66
N VAL A 80 11.27 1.63 6.40
CA VAL A 80 9.81 1.49 6.27
C VAL A 80 9.38 0.52 5.16
N PRO A 81 9.90 0.61 3.91
CA PRO A 81 9.54 -0.34 2.86
C PRO A 81 10.05 -1.76 3.12
N ILE A 82 11.20 -1.91 3.78
CA ILE A 82 11.74 -3.23 4.16
C ILE A 82 10.84 -3.88 5.21
N LEU A 83 10.44 -3.14 6.25
CA LEU A 83 9.54 -3.64 7.29
C LEU A 83 8.13 -3.92 6.74
N GLY A 84 7.61 -3.03 5.89
CA GLY A 84 6.30 -3.22 5.26
C GLY A 84 6.23 -4.51 4.43
N LEU A 85 7.30 -4.83 3.69
CA LEU A 85 7.42 -6.08 2.93
C LEU A 85 7.60 -7.31 3.84
N LEU A 86 8.39 -7.21 4.92
CA LEU A 86 8.65 -8.32 5.85
C LEU A 86 7.41 -8.73 6.66
N ILE A 87 6.60 -7.76 7.06
CA ILE A 87 5.43 -7.98 7.92
C ILE A 87 4.20 -8.37 7.08
N GLY A 88 4.30 -8.35 5.74
CA GLY A 88 3.15 -8.57 4.84
C GLY A 88 2.07 -7.50 4.99
N LEU A 89 2.44 -6.35 5.57
CA LEU A 89 1.61 -5.16 5.75
C LEU A 89 1.17 -4.56 4.41
N VAL A 90 1.97 -4.83 3.37
CA VAL A 90 1.73 -4.45 1.98
C VAL A 90 1.85 -5.67 1.09
#